data_AF-A0A2P5DHG4-F1
#
_entry.id   AF-A0A2P5DHG4-F1
#
_cell.length_a   1.000
_cell.length_b   1.000
_cell.length_c   1.000
_cell.angle_alpha   90.00
_cell.angle_beta   90.00
_cell.angle_gamma   90.00
#
_symmetry.space_group_name_H-M   'P 1'
#
loop_
_entity.id
_entity.type
_entity.pdbx_description
1 polymer ?
#
loop_
_entity_poly.entity_id
_entity_poly.type
_entity_poly.pdbx_seq_one_letter_code
_entity_poly.pdbx_strand_id
1 'polypeptide(L)' 'MTRRPKGFAFIQFTSQDDAMLAIENMDHQNLDGRLIYVEIAKPGKEAFGGYPITSGPPKPQQQHLQEQEEVADCWY' A
#
# COMPACT_ATOMS: atom_id res chain seq x y z
N MET A 1 6.46 24.49 20.17
CA MET A 1 6.03 23.26 19.47
C MET A 1 7.15 22.80 18.55
N THR A 2 7.92 21.79 18.94
CA THR A 2 8.97 21.24 18.07
C THR A 2 8.34 20.25 17.09
N ARG A 3 8.27 20.61 15.80
CA ARG A 3 7.79 19.74 14.70
C ARG A 3 8.82 18.64 14.37
N ARG A 4 9.23 17.86 15.37
CA ARG A 4 10.16 16.75 15.16
C ARG A 4 9.39 15.50 14.73
N PRO A 5 9.80 14.82 13.64
CA PRO A 5 9.15 13.59 13.21
C PRO A 5 9.37 12.48 14.24
N LYS A 6 8.39 11.57 14.36
CA LYS A 6 8.46 10.44 15.30
C LYS A 6 9.45 9.35 14.89
N GLY A 7 9.89 9.35 13.63
CA GLY A 7 10.89 8.39 13.12
C GLY A 7 10.31 7.05 12.65
N PHE A 8 9.01 6.97 12.39
CA PHE A 8 8.35 5.83 11.77
C PHE A 8 7.25 6.29 10.81
N ALA A 9 6.89 5.44 9.85
CA ALA A 9 5.82 5.66 8.89
C ALA A 9 5.15 4.33 8.53
N PHE A 10 3.92 4.40 8.01
CA PHE A 10 3.21 3.26 7.44
C PHE A 10 3.00 3.50 5.96
N ILE A 11 3.28 2.48 5.15
CA ILE A 11 3.16 2.53 3.69
C ILE A 11 2.13 1.48 3.29
N GLN A 12 1.10 1.90 2.55
CA GLN A 12 0.09 1.02 1.98
C GLN A 12 0.47 0.76 0.53
N PHE A 13 0.73 -0.50 0.19
CA PHE A 13 0.91 -0.94 -1.18
C PHE A 13 -0.43 -1.36 -1.81
N THR A 14 -0.48 -1.31 -3.14
CA THR A 14 -1.62 -1.78 -3.95
C THR A 14 -1.62 -3.29 -4.12
N SER A 15 -0.44 -3.90 -4.23
CA SER A 15 -0.24 -5.34 -4.33
C SER A 15 0.51 -5.89 -3.12
N GLN A 16 0.22 -7.14 -2.76
CA GLN A 16 0.99 -7.87 -1.76
C GLN A 16 2.42 -8.13 -2.25
N ASP A 17 2.61 -8.44 -3.54
CA ASP A 17 3.91 -8.72 -4.12
C ASP A 17 4.84 -7.50 -4.01
N ASP A 18 4.30 -6.30 -4.28
CA ASP A 18 5.04 -5.05 -4.14
C ASP A 18 5.50 -4.82 -2.68
N ALA A 19 4.66 -5.16 -1.70
CA ALA A 19 5.00 -5.04 -0.30
C ALA A 19 6.12 -6.02 0.11
N MET A 20 6.09 -7.24 -0.42
CA MET A 20 7.14 -8.24 -0.18
C MET A 20 8.47 -7.82 -0.80
N LEU A 21 8.45 -7.37 -2.05
CA LEU A 21 9.64 -6.84 -2.74
C LEU A 21 10.22 -5.63 -2.00
N ALA A 22 9.38 -4.76 -1.44
CA ALA A 22 9.84 -3.64 -0.64
C ALA A 22 10.56 -4.10 0.63
N ILE A 23 10.05 -5.12 1.33
CA ILE A 23 10.73 -5.69 2.50
C ILE A 23 12.08 -6.28 2.10
N GLU A 24 12.12 -7.12 1.05
CA GLU A 24 13.34 -7.79 0.63
C GLU A 24 14.45 -6.83 0.18
N ASN A 25 14.08 -5.75 -0.51
CA ASN A 25 15.07 -4.83 -1.10
C ASN A 25 15.42 -3.65 -0.20
N MET A 26 14.47 -3.17 0.62
CA MET A 26 14.63 -1.94 1.41
C MET A 26 14.92 -2.19 2.88
N ASP A 27 14.73 -3.40 3.39
CA ASP A 27 15.11 -3.70 4.76
C ASP A 27 16.62 -3.54 4.97
N HIS A 28 17.00 -2.92 6.09
CA HIS A 28 18.37 -2.56 6.45
C HIS A 28 19.12 -1.63 5.47
N GLN A 29 18.41 -0.94 4.56
CA GLN A 29 19.06 0.02 3.68
C GLN A 29 19.34 1.36 4.36
N ASN A 30 20.34 2.07 3.85
CA ASN A 30 20.63 3.45 4.25
C ASN A 30 19.78 4.43 3.43
N LEU A 31 18.85 5.13 4.09
CA LEU A 31 18.09 6.24 3.53
C LEU A 31 18.50 7.54 4.24
N ASP A 32 18.98 8.52 3.48
CA ASP A 32 19.39 9.84 3.98
C ASP A 32 20.36 9.78 5.18
N GLY A 33 21.28 8.80 5.17
CA GLY A 33 22.24 8.59 6.25
C GLY A 33 21.65 7.92 7.50
N ARG A 34 20.43 7.39 7.41
CA ARG A 34 19.77 6.61 8.46
C ARG A 34 19.45 5.21 7.96
N LEU A 35 19.86 4.22 8.74
CA LEU A 35 19.47 2.83 8.49
C LEU A 35 17.98 2.67 8.81
N ILE A 36 17.23 2.16 7.84
CA ILE A 36 15.80 1.89 7.96
C ILE A 36 15.53 0.41 8.16
N TYR A 37 14.36 0.12 8.72
CA TYR A 37 13.85 -1.22 8.94
C TYR A 37 12.46 -1.31 8.34
N VAL A 38 12.19 -2.35 7.56
CA VAL A 38 10.92 -2.54 6.88
C VAL A 38 10.30 -3.86 7.37
N GLU A 39 9.10 -3.77 7.97
CA GLU A 39 8.35 -4.94 8.46
C GLU A 39 6.89 -4.81 8.03
N ILE A 40 6.19 -5.96 7.91
CA ILE A 40 4.74 -5.99 7.77
C ILE A 40 4.08 -5.30 8.96
N ALA A 41 3.23 -4.31 8.67
CA ALA A 41 2.55 -3.53 9.69
C ALA A 41 1.57 -4.40 10.47
N LYS A 42 1.74 -4.45 11.80
CA LYS A 42 0.79 -5.10 12.71
C LYS A 42 -0.38 -4.14 13.01
N PRO A 43 -1.64 -4.59 12.93
CA PRO A 43 -2.77 -3.75 13.29
C PRO A 43 -2.65 -3.33 14.76
N GLY A 44 -2.61 -2.02 15.01
CA GLY A 44 -2.52 -1.47 16.36
C GLY A 44 -3.76 -1.81 17.18
N LYS A 45 -3.57 -2.18 18.45
CA LYS A 45 -4.64 -2.71 19.33
C LYS A 45 -5.77 -1.71 19.64
N GLU A 46 -5.65 -0.42 19.28
CA GLU A 46 -6.59 0.62 19.75
C GLU A 46 -6.94 1.74 18.75
N ALA A 47 -6.40 1.82 17.52
CA ALA A 47 -6.62 3.04 16.72
C ALA A 47 -6.48 2.92 15.21
N PHE A 48 -7.30 2.10 14.52
CA PHE A 48 -7.51 2.28 13.06
C PHE A 48 -8.91 1.81 12.61
N GLY A 49 -9.97 2.19 13.34
CA GLY A 49 -11.35 2.06 12.85
C GLY A 49 -11.66 2.96 11.64
N GLY A 50 -10.71 3.81 11.24
CA GLY A 50 -10.73 4.58 10.00
C GLY A 50 -9.40 4.42 9.26
N TYR A 51 -9.49 4.44 7.93
CA TYR A 51 -8.33 4.41 7.02
C TYR A 51 -7.30 5.47 7.45
N PRO A 52 -6.01 5.14 7.55
CA PRO A 52 -5.00 6.12 7.92
C PRO A 52 -5.05 7.30 6.95
N ILE A 53 -5.13 8.53 7.46
CA ILE A 53 -4.94 9.78 6.70
C ILE A 53 -3.47 9.90 6.31
N THR A 54 -3.04 9.02 5.41
CA THR A 54 -1.82 9.21 4.64
C THR A 54 -2.21 10.05 3.42
N SER A 55 -1.30 10.91 2.97
CA SER A 55 -1.30 11.41 1.59
C SER A 55 -0.98 10.21 0.68
N GLY A 56 -1.98 9.36 0.52
CA GLY A 56 -1.83 8.01 -0.03
C GLY A 56 -1.40 7.99 -1.49
N PRO A 57 -0.90 6.85 -1.97
CA PRO A 57 -0.66 6.64 -3.39
C PRO A 57 -1.97 6.85 -4.19
N PRO A 58 -1.87 7.33 -5.45
CA PRO A 58 -3.03 7.74 -6.23
C PRO A 58 -4.02 6.59 -6.39
N LYS A 59 -5.32 6.92 -6.35
CA LYS A 59 -6.39 5.95 -6.64
C LYS A 59 -6.07 5.32 -8.01
N PRO A 60 -5.99 3.98 -8.15
CA PRO A 60 -5.98 3.39 -9.47
C PRO A 60 -7.27 3.84 -10.16
N GLN A 61 -7.13 4.60 -11.26
CA GLN A 61 -8.26 4.91 -12.12
C GLN A 61 -8.81 3.58 -12.59
N GLN A 62 -10.05 3.27 -12.20
CA GLN A 62 -10.79 2.15 -12.77
C GLN A 62 -10.89 2.40 -14.28
N GLN A 63 -10.01 1.77 -15.06
CA GLN A 63 -10.26 1.56 -16.46
C GLN A 63 -11.41 0.57 -16.52
N HIS A 64 -12.59 1.11 -16.78
CA HIS A 64 -13.79 0.41 -17.17
C HIS A 64 -13.47 -0.37 -18.46
N LEU A 65 -12.86 -1.55 -18.34
CA LEU A 65 -12.93 -2.57 -19.37
C LEU A 65 -14.15 -3.41 -19.04
N GLN A 66 -15.21 -3.19 -19.80
CA GLN A 66 -16.40 -4.03 -19.83
C GLN A 66 -15.99 -5.41 -20.33
N GLU A 67 -15.52 -6.28 -19.43
CA GLU A 67 -15.63 -7.71 -19.66
C GLU A 67 -17.07 -8.12 -19.36
N GLN A 68 -17.91 -8.03 -20.39
CA GLN A 68 -19.09 -8.88 -20.49
C GLN A 68 -18.67 -10.10 -21.31
N GLU A 69 -18.15 -11.10 -20.61
CA GLU A 69 -18.16 -12.47 -21.08
C GLU A 69 -19.62 -12.94 -21.18
N GLU A 70 -19.99 -13.27 -22.41
CA GLU A 70 -20.83 -14.40 -22.79
C GLU A 70 -22.18 -14.60 -22.07
N VAL A 71 -23.27 -14.27 -22.78
CA VAL A 71 -24.46 -15.13 -22.78
C VAL A 71 -24.71 -15.57 -24.22
N ALA A 72 -24.61 -16.88 -24.39
CA ALA A 72 -24.98 -17.63 -25.57
C ALA A 72 -26.45 -17.42 -25.99
N ASP A 73 -26.74 -17.93 -27.18
CA ASP A 73 -28.07 -18.19 -27.74
C ASP A 73 -28.79 -17.03 -28.41
N CYS A 74 -28.44 -16.77 -29.67
CA CYS A 74 -29.42 -16.43 -30.71
C CYS A 74 -28.94 -17.03 -32.04
N TRP A 75 -29.17 -18.34 -32.20
CA TRP A 75 -29.31 -18.96 -33.51
C TRP A 75 -30.55 -18.37 -34.20
N TYR A 76 -30.38 -17.70 -35.35
CA TYR A 76 -31.16 -17.85 -36.59
C TYR A 76 -30.52 -17.11 -37.75
#